data_AF-A0A6A5AQ06-F1
#
_entry.id   AF-A0A6A5AQ06-F1
#
_cell.length_a   1.000
_cell.length_b   1.000
_cell.length_c   1.000
_cell.angle_alpha   90.00
_cell.angle_beta   90.00
_cell.angle_gamma   90.00
#
_symmetry.space_group_name_H-M   'P 1'
#
loop_
_entity.id
_entity.type
_entity.pdbx_description
1 polymer ?
#
loop_
_entity_poly.entity_id
_entity_poly.type
_entity_poly.pdbx_seq_one_letter_code
_entity_poly.pdbx_strand_id
1 'polypeptide(L)'
;MDLTAGRLWKVDACIGLVGDPYIGGTELEGGHLSNGLLMVGHFLAQIDDDRVKAVAKHLQDAVELSRSKAGDSKEFTTVLGTFKDFLANMQVDVPYVIPGGWEGKLTRNALLYIAEKSSDNTYSLTICNRGPGIEYHPSRPDQFKVKVQGSATIQSIPAARFLDMSFWSMTFALWLKSPPSEYHRVETLYDVLLPWLADSVLPTGFALGEAPVFTTATRNNTGFAKNVVEAAKFLMRKQGLPHATIKRVLFDLRWDILKQIHQDLLVVQNPTLPFHGVAPEVVQILAGINLIDSVHGTHNLAQLLTASVVGLSTCGVCTTFSPKLHALTQHVTNARFPIVVVPLDGSADEFAAHLNSLPPSWYCVPVTEVDARKALVKLFHVAAIPTLVLTDATGAVKTPLVIPSHEFD
;
A
#
# COMPACT_ATOMS: atom_id res chain seq x y z
N MET A 1 -2.84 -3.52 3.38
CA MET A 1 -4.03 -3.41 2.53
C MET A 1 -4.05 -4.62 1.63
N ASP A 2 -4.88 -5.59 1.98
CA ASP A 2 -5.44 -6.61 1.09
C ASP A 2 -6.63 -5.92 0.43
N LEU A 3 -6.68 -5.98 -0.88
CA LEU A 3 -7.69 -5.30 -1.68
C LEU A 3 -8.95 -6.15 -1.81
N THR A 4 -8.90 -7.37 -1.26
CA THR A 4 -10.01 -8.31 -1.15
C THR A 4 -10.79 -8.17 0.17
N ALA A 5 -10.37 -7.26 1.04
CA ALA A 5 -11.04 -6.88 2.28
C ALA A 5 -12.40 -6.15 2.09
N GLY A 6 -12.80 -5.89 0.83
CA GLY A 6 -13.94 -5.06 0.49
C GLY A 6 -13.67 -3.56 0.68
N ARG A 7 -14.46 -2.73 -0.01
CA ARG A 7 -14.34 -1.27 -0.09
C ARG A 7 -13.15 -0.74 -0.91
N LEU A 8 -12.77 -1.42 -1.99
CA LEU A 8 -11.77 -0.92 -2.93
C LEU A 8 -12.06 0.54 -3.34
N TRP A 9 -13.34 0.90 -3.49
CA TRP A 9 -13.79 2.26 -3.82
C TRP A 9 -13.44 3.34 -2.78
N LYS A 10 -13.13 2.97 -1.53
CA LYS A 10 -12.63 3.89 -0.48
C LYS A 10 -11.11 3.98 -0.45
N VAL A 11 -10.40 3.11 -1.15
CA VAL A 11 -8.94 3.14 -1.20
C VAL A 11 -8.51 4.37 -1.98
N ASP A 12 -7.67 5.22 -1.37
CA ASP A 12 -7.11 6.42 -1.99
C ASP A 12 -6.53 6.14 -3.38
N ALA A 13 -5.81 5.03 -3.58
CA ALA A 13 -5.27 4.64 -4.88
C ALA A 13 -6.36 4.38 -5.93
N CYS A 14 -7.48 3.77 -5.54
CA CYS A 14 -8.63 3.59 -6.44
C CYS A 14 -9.22 4.94 -6.82
N ILE A 15 -9.42 5.82 -5.84
CA ILE A 15 -9.92 7.18 -6.07
C ILE A 15 -8.94 7.98 -6.94
N GLY A 16 -7.63 7.84 -6.73
CA GLY A 16 -6.59 8.48 -7.53
C GLY A 16 -6.44 7.94 -8.95
N LEU A 17 -6.95 6.74 -9.25
CA LEU A 17 -7.02 6.21 -10.62
C LEU A 17 -8.32 6.59 -11.35
N VAL A 18 -9.45 6.60 -10.64
CA VAL A 18 -10.80 6.73 -11.24
C VAL A 18 -11.36 8.14 -11.10
N GLY A 19 -11.10 8.81 -9.97
CA GLY A 19 -11.61 10.13 -9.61
C GLY A 19 -10.53 11.21 -9.58
N ASP A 20 -9.41 11.00 -10.27
CA ASP A 20 -8.24 11.88 -10.24
C ASP A 20 -8.50 13.38 -10.53
N PRO A 21 -9.48 13.79 -11.35
CA PRO A 21 -9.77 15.20 -11.56
C PRO A 21 -10.44 15.88 -10.37
N TYR A 22 -10.91 15.11 -9.38
CA TYR A 22 -11.77 15.58 -8.28
C TYR A 22 -11.09 15.58 -6.91
N ILE A 23 -9.84 15.09 -6.82
CA ILE A 23 -9.14 14.95 -5.53
C ILE A 23 -8.20 16.12 -5.19
N GLY A 24 -7.99 17.08 -6.10
CA GLY A 24 -7.20 18.26 -5.81
C GLY A 24 -7.80 19.09 -4.67
N GLY A 25 -6.98 19.54 -3.73
CA GLY A 25 -7.39 20.30 -2.54
C GLY A 25 -8.06 19.48 -1.43
N THR A 26 -8.12 18.15 -1.54
CA THR A 26 -8.74 17.25 -0.55
C THR A 26 -7.69 16.50 0.28
N GLU A 27 -8.09 15.85 1.37
CA GLU A 27 -7.18 14.96 2.12
C GLU A 27 -6.62 13.79 1.29
N LEU A 28 -7.21 13.51 0.12
CA LEU A 28 -6.78 12.46 -0.80
C LEU A 28 -5.74 12.93 -1.84
N GLU A 29 -5.44 14.24 -1.90
CA GLU A 29 -4.53 14.83 -2.88
C GLU A 29 -3.09 14.27 -2.79
N GLY A 30 -2.68 13.84 -1.59
CA GLY A 30 -1.39 13.18 -1.36
C GLY A 30 -1.40 11.68 -1.63
N GLY A 31 -2.47 11.00 -1.23
CA GLY A 31 -2.57 9.55 -1.24
C GLY A 31 -1.41 8.83 -0.53
N HIS A 32 -1.50 7.50 -0.43
CA HIS A 32 -0.40 6.67 0.03
C HIS A 32 0.14 5.87 -1.16
N LEU A 33 1.40 6.10 -1.51
CA LEU A 33 2.08 5.37 -2.58
C LEU A 33 2.02 3.85 -2.37
N SER A 34 2.13 3.41 -1.10
CA SER A 34 2.03 2.00 -0.71
C SER A 34 0.70 1.36 -1.10
N ASN A 35 -0.42 2.10 -1.01
CA ASN A 35 -1.73 1.61 -1.44
C ASN A 35 -1.79 1.47 -2.96
N GLY A 36 -1.15 2.39 -3.70
CA GLY A 36 -1.02 2.31 -5.15
C GLY A 36 -0.22 1.08 -5.59
N LEU A 37 0.94 0.85 -4.98
CA LEU A 37 1.81 -0.31 -5.22
C LEU A 37 1.07 -1.63 -4.95
N LEU A 38 0.36 -1.72 -3.82
CA LEU A 38 -0.43 -2.90 -3.49
C LEU A 38 -1.56 -3.11 -4.48
N MET A 39 -2.35 -2.06 -4.76
CA MET A 39 -3.51 -2.15 -5.65
C MET A 39 -3.13 -2.61 -7.04
N VAL A 40 -2.20 -1.89 -7.67
CA VAL A 40 -1.77 -2.22 -9.03
C VAL A 40 -1.06 -3.56 -9.04
N GLY A 41 -0.17 -3.84 -8.07
CA GLY A 41 0.51 -5.13 -7.98
C GLY A 41 -0.45 -6.32 -7.85
N HIS A 42 -1.47 -6.22 -6.99
CA HIS A 42 -2.47 -7.28 -6.80
C HIS A 42 -3.22 -7.62 -8.09
N PHE A 43 -3.80 -6.62 -8.77
CA PHE A 43 -4.56 -6.88 -9.99
C PHE A 43 -3.67 -7.32 -11.15
N LEU A 44 -2.45 -6.80 -11.26
CA LEU A 44 -1.50 -7.32 -12.25
C LEU A 44 -1.12 -8.78 -11.99
N ALA A 45 -1.03 -9.22 -10.74
CA ALA A 45 -0.74 -10.62 -10.40
C ALA A 45 -1.85 -11.60 -10.79
N GLN A 46 -3.08 -11.11 -10.99
CA GLN A 46 -4.22 -11.93 -11.45
C GLN A 46 -4.24 -12.12 -12.97
N ILE A 47 -3.51 -11.30 -13.72
CA ILE A 47 -3.46 -11.38 -15.18
C ILE A 47 -2.60 -12.58 -15.59
N ASP A 48 -3.11 -13.40 -16.49
CA ASP A 48 -2.43 -14.63 -16.93
C ASP A 48 -1.33 -14.36 -17.97
N ASP A 49 -0.26 -13.70 -17.54
CA ASP A 49 1.01 -13.53 -18.26
C ASP A 49 2.15 -13.43 -17.24
N ASP A 50 3.13 -14.34 -17.33
CA ASP A 50 4.23 -14.45 -16.35
C ASP A 50 5.08 -13.18 -16.26
N ARG A 51 5.21 -12.44 -17.36
CA ARG A 51 5.93 -11.15 -17.37
C ARG A 51 5.16 -10.10 -16.59
N VAL A 52 3.83 -10.08 -16.73
CA VAL A 52 2.96 -9.18 -15.96
C VAL A 52 2.98 -9.54 -14.47
N LYS A 53 2.96 -10.83 -14.12
CA LYS A 53 3.14 -11.32 -12.73
C LYS A 53 4.52 -10.94 -12.16
N ALA A 54 5.58 -10.97 -12.97
CA ALA A 54 6.90 -10.49 -12.55
C ALA A 54 6.89 -8.97 -12.28
N VAL A 55 6.22 -8.17 -13.12
CA VAL A 55 6.02 -6.73 -12.85
C VAL A 55 5.26 -6.50 -11.56
N ALA A 56 4.20 -7.27 -11.29
CA ALA A 56 3.46 -7.21 -10.04
C ALA A 56 4.37 -7.42 -8.82
N LYS A 57 5.27 -8.41 -8.88
CA LYS A 57 6.25 -8.69 -7.82
C LYS A 57 7.18 -7.50 -7.58
N HIS A 58 7.75 -6.90 -8.61
CA HIS A 58 8.62 -5.71 -8.46
C HIS A 58 7.90 -4.54 -7.76
N LEU A 59 6.60 -4.33 -8.03
CA LEU A 59 5.80 -3.31 -7.34
C LEU A 59 5.55 -3.69 -5.87
N GLN A 60 5.26 -4.96 -5.60
CA GLN A 60 5.00 -5.46 -4.24
C GLN A 60 6.25 -5.39 -3.36
N ASP A 61 7.43 -5.67 -3.91
CA ASP A 61 8.71 -5.60 -3.20
C ASP A 61 9.03 -4.17 -2.71
N ALA A 62 8.50 -3.13 -3.39
CA ALA A 62 8.69 -1.73 -3.00
C ALA A 62 7.74 -1.26 -1.87
N VAL A 63 6.76 -2.08 -1.47
CA VAL A 63 5.71 -1.66 -0.51
C VAL A 63 6.30 -1.35 0.85
N GLU A 64 7.22 -2.17 1.35
CA GLU A 64 7.79 -2.00 2.68
C GLU A 64 8.52 -0.66 2.81
N LEU A 65 9.42 -0.36 1.87
CA LEU A 65 10.14 0.90 1.84
C LEU A 65 9.19 2.10 1.66
N SER A 66 8.10 1.95 0.90
CA SER A 66 7.13 3.03 0.68
C SER A 66 6.29 3.38 1.91
N ARG A 67 6.28 2.50 2.93
CA ARG A 67 5.61 2.73 4.21
C ARG A 67 6.53 3.30 5.27
N SER A 68 7.84 3.32 5.02
CA SER A 68 8.80 3.94 5.92
C SER A 68 8.41 5.40 6.16
N LYS A 69 8.50 5.82 7.42
CA LYS A 69 8.43 7.21 7.85
C LYS A 69 9.58 7.43 8.83
N ALA A 70 10.13 8.63 8.85
CA ALA A 70 11.13 9.00 9.83
C ALA A 70 10.62 10.20 10.66
N GLY A 71 10.19 9.91 11.89
CA GLY A 71 9.79 10.92 12.86
C GLY A 71 10.99 11.65 13.47
N ASP A 72 12.17 11.02 13.47
CA ASP A 72 13.40 11.62 13.97
C ASP A 72 14.65 11.29 13.13
N SER A 73 15.79 11.90 13.50
CA SER A 73 17.08 11.69 12.81
C SER A 73 17.60 10.27 12.91
N LYS A 74 17.27 9.53 13.97
CA LYS A 74 17.75 8.16 14.20
C LYS A 74 17.02 7.21 13.27
N GLU A 75 15.69 7.28 13.22
CA GLU A 75 14.85 6.52 12.28
C GLU A 75 15.24 6.79 10.83
N PHE A 76 15.47 8.06 10.48
CA PHE A 76 15.95 8.43 9.15
C PHE A 76 17.28 7.77 8.80
N THR A 77 18.24 7.78 9.74
CA THR A 77 19.56 7.16 9.55
C THR A 77 19.45 5.63 9.45
N THR A 78 18.53 5.01 10.19
CA THR A 78 18.25 3.57 10.09
C THR A 78 17.74 3.21 8.70
N VAL A 79 16.75 3.95 8.17
CA VAL A 79 16.23 3.72 6.80
C VAL A 79 17.35 3.87 5.77
N LEU A 80 18.20 4.90 5.89
CA LEU A 80 19.33 5.10 4.99
C LEU A 80 20.40 4.01 5.10
N GLY A 81 20.63 3.46 6.30
CA GLY A 81 21.53 2.33 6.51
C GLY A 81 21.05 1.08 5.76
N THR A 82 19.79 0.69 5.98
CA THR A 82 19.16 -0.43 5.26
C THR A 82 19.15 -0.19 3.75
N PHE A 83 18.87 1.04 3.31
CA PHE A 83 18.86 1.37 1.90
C PHE A 83 20.26 1.36 1.27
N LYS A 84 21.30 1.76 2.01
CA LYS A 84 22.70 1.63 1.58
C LYS A 84 23.07 0.15 1.33
N ASP A 85 22.70 -0.72 2.25
CA ASP A 85 22.94 -2.16 2.10
C ASP A 85 22.15 -2.73 0.92
N PHE A 86 20.92 -2.27 0.71
CA PHE A 86 20.12 -2.61 -0.46
C PHE A 86 20.82 -2.22 -1.78
N LEU A 87 21.33 -1.00 -1.90
CA LEU A 87 22.05 -0.55 -3.10
C LEU A 87 23.30 -1.39 -3.36
N ALA A 88 24.06 -1.74 -2.32
CA ALA A 88 25.27 -2.54 -2.43
C ALA A 88 24.99 -3.98 -2.93
N ASN A 89 23.79 -4.50 -2.67
CA ASN A 89 23.37 -5.86 -3.04
C ASN A 89 22.55 -5.91 -4.34
N MET A 90 22.43 -4.81 -5.08
CA MET A 90 21.73 -4.80 -6.37
C MET A 90 22.40 -5.75 -7.37
N GLN A 91 21.59 -6.59 -8.00
CA GLN A 91 22.03 -7.52 -9.04
C GLN A 91 22.03 -6.83 -10.40
N VAL A 92 22.95 -7.26 -11.27
CA VAL A 92 23.04 -6.78 -12.65
C VAL A 92 21.78 -7.18 -13.42
N ASP A 93 21.26 -6.26 -14.24
CA ASP A 93 20.08 -6.42 -15.10
C ASP A 93 18.76 -6.74 -14.37
N VAL A 94 18.72 -6.59 -13.04
CA VAL A 94 17.50 -6.69 -12.24
C VAL A 94 16.95 -5.28 -11.97
N PRO A 95 15.69 -4.99 -12.33
CA PRO A 95 15.06 -3.72 -12.00
C PRO A 95 14.54 -3.70 -10.57
N TYR A 96 14.84 -2.61 -9.88
CA TYR A 96 14.39 -2.36 -8.52
C TYR A 96 13.51 -1.12 -8.48
N VAL A 97 12.29 -1.28 -7.95
CA VAL A 97 11.35 -0.17 -7.77
C VAL A 97 11.64 0.50 -6.42
N ILE A 98 11.92 1.80 -6.46
CA ILE A 98 12.28 2.59 -5.28
C ILE A 98 11.24 3.71 -5.13
N PRO A 99 10.51 3.77 -4.01
CA PRO A 99 9.58 4.85 -3.73
C PRO A 99 10.32 6.15 -3.42
N GLY A 100 9.70 7.26 -3.79
CA GLY A 100 10.23 8.59 -3.50
C GLY A 100 9.22 9.69 -3.78
N GLY A 101 9.73 10.86 -4.14
CA GLY A 101 8.94 12.06 -4.35
C GLY A 101 9.24 13.09 -3.27
N TRP A 102 8.25 13.90 -2.94
CA TRP A 102 8.38 14.93 -1.91
C TRP A 102 7.06 15.17 -1.17
N GLU A 103 7.18 15.56 0.09
CA GLU A 103 6.11 16.05 0.94
C GLU A 103 6.55 17.40 1.55
N GLY A 104 6.13 18.47 0.89
CA GLY A 104 6.42 19.85 1.26
C GLY A 104 5.26 20.57 1.93
N LYS A 105 5.52 21.81 2.36
CA LYS A 105 4.50 22.68 2.98
C LYS A 105 3.33 23.00 2.03
N LEU A 106 3.62 23.18 0.74
CA LEU A 106 2.66 23.63 -0.28
C LEU A 106 2.42 22.60 -1.39
N THR A 107 3.41 21.76 -1.67
CA THR A 107 3.36 20.80 -2.78
C THR A 107 3.76 19.43 -2.28
N ARG A 108 3.13 18.39 -2.84
CA ARG A 108 3.48 17.00 -2.59
C ARG A 108 3.30 16.21 -3.87
N ASN A 109 4.14 15.21 -4.09
CA ASN A 109 3.95 14.23 -5.14
C ASN A 109 4.74 12.97 -4.79
N ALA A 110 4.11 11.81 -4.87
CA ALA A 110 4.81 10.54 -4.70
C ALA A 110 5.34 10.07 -6.06
N LEU A 111 6.61 9.67 -6.14
CA LEU A 111 7.25 9.17 -7.36
C LEU A 111 7.66 7.71 -7.19
N LEU A 112 7.89 7.05 -8.32
CA LEU A 112 8.64 5.80 -8.36
C LEU A 112 9.88 5.98 -9.21
N TYR A 113 11.00 5.53 -8.67
CA TYR A 113 12.21 5.34 -9.42
C TYR A 113 12.37 3.86 -9.78
N ILE A 114 12.94 3.58 -10.95
CA ILE A 114 13.38 2.23 -11.31
C ILE A 114 14.88 2.29 -11.46
N ALA A 115 15.56 1.68 -10.51
CA ALA A 115 17.01 1.59 -10.43
C ALA A 115 17.49 0.28 -11.02
N GLU A 116 18.55 0.34 -11.80
CA GLU A 116 19.15 -0.83 -12.42
C GLU A 116 20.66 -0.73 -12.43
N LYS A 117 21.32 -1.84 -12.13
CA LYS A 117 22.76 -1.99 -12.30
C LYS A 117 23.00 -2.62 -13.68
N SER A 118 23.57 -1.86 -14.61
CA SER A 118 23.87 -2.33 -15.98
C SER A 118 25.23 -3.03 -16.07
N SER A 119 26.17 -2.66 -15.21
CA SER A 119 27.47 -3.32 -15.03
C SER A 119 27.98 -3.05 -13.62
N ASP A 120 29.14 -3.61 -13.24
CA ASP A 120 29.72 -3.37 -11.91
C ASP A 120 29.92 -1.89 -11.56
N ASN A 121 30.14 -1.05 -12.56
CA ASN A 121 30.43 0.37 -12.37
C ASN A 121 29.38 1.31 -12.97
N THR A 122 28.28 0.80 -13.50
CA THR A 122 27.32 1.60 -14.27
C THR A 122 25.89 1.28 -13.89
N TYR A 123 25.12 2.33 -13.63
CA TYR A 123 23.72 2.26 -13.22
C TYR A 123 22.83 3.08 -14.16
N SER A 124 21.54 2.85 -14.08
CA SER A 124 20.52 3.72 -14.64
C SER A 124 19.42 3.99 -13.62
N LEU A 125 18.82 5.17 -13.73
CA LEU A 125 17.69 5.58 -12.90
C LEU A 125 16.57 6.09 -13.80
N THR A 126 15.43 5.42 -13.76
CA THR A 126 14.23 5.86 -14.47
C THR A 126 13.25 6.51 -13.51
N ILE A 127 12.85 7.74 -13.81
CA ILE A 127 11.87 8.50 -13.04
C ILE A 127 10.50 8.25 -13.68
N CYS A 128 9.58 7.61 -12.95
CA CYS A 128 8.21 7.39 -13.37
C CYS A 128 7.28 8.43 -12.75
N ASN A 129 6.88 9.42 -13.55
CA ASN A 129 6.07 10.54 -13.12
C ASN A 129 4.94 10.87 -14.11
N ARG A 130 3.77 11.15 -13.57
CA ARG A 130 2.52 11.56 -14.20
C ARG A 130 1.80 12.61 -13.35
N GLY A 131 2.49 13.24 -12.41
CA GLY A 131 2.02 14.36 -11.61
C GLY A 131 2.91 15.58 -11.80
N PRO A 132 2.98 16.47 -10.81
CA PRO A 132 3.89 17.63 -10.81
C PRO A 132 5.33 17.23 -11.13
N GLY A 133 6.05 18.06 -11.91
CA GLY A 133 7.40 17.79 -12.39
C GLY A 133 7.47 17.08 -13.74
N ILE A 134 6.32 16.70 -14.33
CA ILE A 134 6.25 16.09 -15.67
C ILE A 134 6.73 17.04 -16.78
N GLU A 135 6.69 18.35 -16.55
CA GLU A 135 7.19 19.41 -17.41
C GLU A 135 8.72 19.33 -17.63
N TYR A 136 9.46 18.70 -16.71
CA TYR A 136 10.90 18.45 -16.85
C TYR A 136 11.22 17.23 -17.70
N HIS A 137 10.24 16.36 -17.98
CA HIS A 137 10.46 15.18 -18.80
C HIS A 137 10.53 15.54 -20.30
N PRO A 138 11.17 14.71 -21.14
CA PRO A 138 11.19 14.93 -22.57
C PRO A 138 9.78 15.06 -23.14
N SER A 139 9.59 16.05 -23.99
CA SER A 139 8.31 16.38 -24.59
C SER A 139 8.42 16.59 -26.10
N ARG A 140 7.29 16.42 -26.78
CA ARG A 140 7.20 16.63 -28.23
C ARG A 140 5.87 17.31 -28.57
N PRO A 141 5.86 18.34 -29.44
CA PRO A 141 4.64 18.93 -29.92
C PRO A 141 3.85 17.92 -30.79
N ASP A 142 2.54 17.94 -30.62
CA ASP A 142 1.52 17.25 -31.44
C ASP A 142 0.49 18.28 -31.90
N GLN A 143 -0.33 17.97 -32.91
CA GLN A 143 -1.16 18.96 -33.65
C GLN A 143 -1.90 20.00 -32.77
N PHE A 144 -2.36 19.61 -31.57
CA PHE A 144 -3.10 20.49 -30.66
C PHE A 144 -2.64 20.41 -29.19
N LYS A 145 -1.54 19.70 -28.90
CA LYS A 145 -1.10 19.46 -27.51
C LYS A 145 0.36 19.05 -27.43
N VAL A 146 1.01 19.35 -26.32
CA VAL A 146 2.32 18.79 -26.00
C VAL A 146 2.14 17.39 -25.40
N LYS A 147 2.85 16.39 -25.95
CA LYS A 147 2.94 15.05 -25.36
C LYS A 147 4.27 14.92 -24.62
N VAL A 148 4.25 14.16 -23.53
CA VAL A 148 5.37 14.00 -22.59
C VAL A 148 5.66 12.52 -22.37
N GLN A 149 6.91 12.19 -22.03
CA GLN A 149 7.27 10.86 -21.56
C GLN A 149 6.96 10.72 -20.08
N GLY A 150 6.16 9.71 -19.69
CA GLY A 150 5.87 9.45 -18.27
C GLY A 150 7.03 8.79 -17.53
N SER A 151 7.93 8.14 -18.25
CA SER A 151 9.16 7.55 -17.72
C SER A 151 10.34 8.18 -18.43
N ALA A 152 11.24 8.80 -17.70
CA ALA A 152 12.46 9.41 -18.22
C ALA A 152 13.68 8.76 -17.55
N THR A 153 14.64 8.31 -18.34
CA THR A 153 15.77 7.49 -17.85
C THR A 153 17.07 8.26 -17.94
N ILE A 154 17.79 8.36 -16.83
CA ILE A 154 19.21 8.73 -16.82
C ILE A 154 20.00 7.44 -16.96
N GLN A 155 20.79 7.32 -18.04
CA GLN A 155 21.62 6.15 -18.33
C GLN A 155 23.07 6.41 -17.98
N SER A 156 23.87 5.34 -17.94
CA SER A 156 25.33 5.42 -17.80
C SER A 156 25.81 6.17 -16.55
N ILE A 157 25.04 6.10 -15.46
CA ILE A 157 25.37 6.76 -14.20
C ILE A 157 26.58 6.04 -13.57
N PRO A 158 27.71 6.73 -13.30
CA PRO A 158 28.85 6.12 -12.64
C PRO A 158 28.50 5.65 -11.23
N ALA A 159 29.05 4.50 -10.81
CA ALA A 159 28.87 3.97 -9.46
C ALA A 159 29.16 4.99 -8.35
N ALA A 160 30.20 5.84 -8.54
CA ALA A 160 30.57 6.88 -7.59
C ALA A 160 29.47 7.93 -7.34
N ARG A 161 28.60 8.19 -8.32
CA ARG A 161 27.43 9.09 -8.16
C ARG A 161 26.20 8.33 -7.68
N PHE A 162 25.94 7.17 -8.28
CA PHE A 162 24.74 6.40 -7.98
C PHE A 162 24.74 5.84 -6.55
N LEU A 163 25.90 5.44 -6.02
CA LEU A 163 26.04 4.90 -4.67
C LEU A 163 26.36 5.99 -3.62
N ASP A 164 26.37 7.28 -4.02
CA ASP A 164 26.59 8.38 -3.10
C ASP A 164 25.38 8.56 -2.16
N MET A 165 25.59 8.28 -0.88
CA MET A 165 24.54 8.41 0.12
C MET A 165 24.12 9.87 0.37
N SER A 166 24.90 10.86 -0.05
CA SER A 166 24.51 12.27 0.00
C SER A 166 23.35 12.54 -0.95
N PHE A 167 23.41 12.00 -2.18
CA PHE A 167 22.31 12.08 -3.15
C PHE A 167 21.04 11.40 -2.62
N TRP A 168 21.18 10.16 -2.14
CA TRP A 168 20.02 9.40 -1.65
C TRP A 168 19.45 9.96 -0.36
N SER A 169 20.30 10.42 0.57
CA SER A 169 19.83 11.08 1.79
C SER A 169 19.07 12.36 1.50
N MET A 170 19.52 13.19 0.54
CA MET A 170 18.77 14.37 0.13
C MET A 170 17.46 13.99 -0.57
N THR A 171 17.49 13.01 -1.49
CA THR A 171 16.30 12.52 -2.20
C THR A 171 15.25 11.97 -1.24
N PHE A 172 15.67 11.17 -0.24
CA PHE A 172 14.78 10.58 0.75
C PHE A 172 14.29 11.60 1.76
N ALA A 173 15.12 12.60 2.11
CA ALA A 173 14.71 13.67 3.01
C ALA A 173 13.48 14.42 2.47
N LEU A 174 13.32 14.55 1.15
CA LEU A 174 12.20 15.25 0.54
C LEU A 174 10.83 14.69 0.95
N TRP A 175 10.73 13.41 1.30
CA TRP A 175 9.44 12.76 1.60
C TRP A 175 9.42 11.98 2.94
N LEU A 176 10.57 11.59 3.50
CA LEU A 176 10.62 10.87 4.77
C LEU A 176 10.74 11.77 5.99
N LYS A 177 11.34 12.96 5.87
CA LYS A 177 11.57 13.85 7.02
C LYS A 177 10.32 14.65 7.36
N SER A 178 9.96 14.60 8.63
CA SER A 178 8.91 15.42 9.24
C SER A 178 9.51 16.33 10.32
N PRO A 179 9.06 17.59 10.47
CA PRO A 179 8.06 18.27 9.63
C PRO A 179 8.61 18.66 8.24
N PRO A 180 7.74 18.93 7.25
CA PRO A 180 8.15 19.37 5.92
C PRO A 180 9.01 20.64 5.93
N SER A 181 10.15 20.58 5.23
CA SER A 181 11.02 21.74 5.00
C SER A 181 10.60 22.51 3.75
N GLU A 182 11.10 23.74 3.60
CA GLU A 182 10.87 24.54 2.39
C GLU A 182 11.53 23.93 1.16
N TYR A 183 12.59 23.15 1.34
CA TYR A 183 13.31 22.45 0.28
C TYR A 183 12.63 21.14 -0.17
N HIS A 184 11.52 20.73 0.44
CA HIS A 184 10.77 19.53 0.03
C HIS A 184 9.84 19.87 -1.14
N ARG A 185 10.42 20.08 -2.32
CA ARG A 185 9.71 20.58 -3.51
C ARG A 185 10.27 20.02 -4.80
N VAL A 186 9.52 20.22 -5.89
CA VAL A 186 9.83 19.68 -7.23
C VAL A 186 11.20 20.14 -7.73
N GLU A 187 11.55 21.41 -7.49
CA GLU A 187 12.80 22.03 -7.96
C GLU A 187 14.03 21.39 -7.31
N THR A 188 13.95 21.00 -6.04
CA THR A 188 15.09 20.33 -5.39
C THR A 188 15.40 18.99 -6.04
N LEU A 189 14.37 18.26 -6.50
CA LEU A 189 14.59 17.04 -7.25
C LEU A 189 15.06 17.31 -8.68
N TYR A 190 14.31 18.11 -9.46
CA TYR A 190 14.52 18.26 -10.90
C TYR A 190 15.56 19.31 -11.31
N ASP A 191 15.78 20.36 -10.51
CA ASP A 191 16.77 21.41 -10.82
C ASP A 191 18.13 21.18 -10.14
N VAL A 192 18.19 20.32 -9.12
CA VAL A 192 19.42 20.09 -8.33
C VAL A 192 19.86 18.63 -8.36
N LEU A 193 19.06 17.73 -7.79
CA LEU A 193 19.51 16.35 -7.56
C LEU A 193 19.64 15.53 -8.85
N LEU A 194 18.63 15.56 -9.73
CA LEU A 194 18.66 14.82 -10.99
C LEU A 194 19.71 15.35 -11.98
N PRO A 195 19.90 16.69 -12.16
CA PRO A 195 21.00 17.21 -12.96
C PRO A 195 22.37 16.82 -12.43
N TRP A 196 22.57 16.84 -11.11
CA TRP A 196 23.81 16.36 -10.48
C TRP A 196 24.03 14.87 -10.75
N LEU A 197 22.99 14.04 -10.68
CA LEU A 197 23.09 12.61 -10.98
C LEU A 197 23.41 12.35 -12.46
N ALA A 198 22.78 13.10 -13.36
CA ALA A 198 22.93 12.97 -14.82
C ALA A 198 24.21 13.57 -15.39
N ASP A 199 24.93 14.39 -14.61
CA ASP A 199 26.03 15.23 -15.10
C ASP A 199 25.63 16.14 -16.28
N SER A 200 24.37 16.57 -16.30
CA SER A 200 23.77 17.28 -17.42
C SER A 200 22.50 18.01 -16.98
N VAL A 201 22.08 19.00 -17.76
CA VAL A 201 20.82 19.73 -17.52
C VAL A 201 19.63 18.93 -18.04
N LEU A 202 18.48 19.02 -17.39
CA LEU A 202 17.24 18.40 -17.87
C LEU A 202 16.53 19.29 -18.91
N PRO A 203 15.82 18.72 -19.90
CA PRO A 203 15.61 17.29 -20.14
C PRO A 203 16.77 16.59 -20.88
N THR A 204 17.85 17.30 -21.25
CA THR A 204 18.97 16.75 -22.04
C THR A 204 19.69 15.58 -21.38
N GLY A 205 19.75 15.55 -20.05
CA GLY A 205 20.30 14.43 -19.27
C GLY A 205 19.49 13.14 -19.34
N PHE A 206 18.27 13.16 -19.90
CA PHE A 206 17.48 11.95 -20.10
C PHE A 206 17.80 11.30 -21.44
N ALA A 207 18.03 9.99 -21.41
CA ALA A 207 18.19 9.18 -22.60
C ALA A 207 16.86 9.04 -23.36
N LEU A 208 16.91 9.25 -24.67
CA LEU A 208 15.83 8.90 -25.59
C LEU A 208 16.02 7.44 -26.02
N GLY A 209 15.14 6.55 -25.56
CA GLY A 209 15.12 5.16 -26.04
C GLY A 209 14.79 5.06 -27.54
N GLU A 210 15.03 3.90 -28.15
CA GLU A 210 14.83 3.69 -29.60
C GLU A 210 13.38 3.94 -30.07
N ALA A 211 12.40 3.64 -29.22
CA ALA A 211 10.97 3.83 -29.51
C ALA A 211 10.28 4.61 -28.36
N PRO A 212 10.52 5.93 -28.26
CA PRO A 212 10.05 6.72 -27.14
C PRO A 212 8.52 6.85 -27.16
N VAL A 213 7.88 6.53 -26.04
CA VAL A 213 6.41 6.61 -25.91
C VAL A 213 6.00 7.94 -25.29
N PHE A 214 5.42 8.82 -26.12
CA PHE A 214 4.88 10.10 -25.69
C PHE A 214 3.36 10.00 -25.49
N THR A 215 2.89 10.42 -24.32
CA THR A 215 1.46 10.43 -23.99
C THR A 215 1.01 11.83 -23.58
N THR A 216 -0.29 12.10 -23.65
CA THR A 216 -0.82 13.38 -23.18
C THR A 216 -0.55 13.54 -21.68
N ALA A 217 -0.01 14.70 -21.30
CA ALA A 217 0.15 15.07 -19.91
C ALA A 217 -1.21 14.99 -19.20
N THR A 218 -1.18 14.46 -18.00
CA THR A 218 -2.31 14.49 -17.09
C THR A 218 -2.59 15.95 -16.71
N ARG A 219 -3.87 16.29 -16.50
CA ARG A 219 -4.30 17.66 -16.20
C ARG A 219 -4.43 17.93 -14.69
N ASN A 220 -4.02 16.99 -13.85
CA ASN A 220 -4.24 17.01 -12.41
C ASN A 220 -2.92 17.15 -11.66
N ASN A 221 -2.98 17.66 -10.43
CA ASN A 221 -1.82 17.89 -9.58
C ASN A 221 -1.44 16.66 -8.73
N THR A 222 -2.05 15.49 -8.99
CA THR A 222 -1.89 14.27 -8.17
C THR A 222 -1.36 13.10 -9.01
N GLY A 223 -0.20 12.56 -8.64
CA GLY A 223 0.48 11.50 -9.40
C GLY A 223 0.47 10.10 -8.76
N PHE A 224 0.27 9.97 -7.45
CA PHE A 224 0.71 8.78 -6.70
C PHE A 224 0.28 7.42 -7.30
N ALA A 225 -1.00 7.22 -7.62
CA ALA A 225 -1.47 5.98 -8.23
C ALA A 225 -1.11 5.84 -9.72
N LYS A 226 -1.13 6.95 -10.47
CA LYS A 226 -0.77 6.96 -11.90
C LYS A 226 0.72 6.74 -12.12
N ASN A 227 1.56 7.12 -11.17
CA ASN A 227 3.00 6.91 -11.17
C ASN A 227 3.32 5.42 -11.03
N VAL A 228 2.55 4.68 -10.21
CA VAL A 228 2.60 3.22 -10.13
C VAL A 228 2.23 2.56 -11.46
N VAL A 229 1.16 3.01 -12.10
CA VAL A 229 0.77 2.52 -13.43
C VAL A 229 1.83 2.85 -14.48
N GLU A 230 2.51 4.00 -14.40
CA GLU A 230 3.61 4.34 -15.29
C GLU A 230 4.84 3.45 -15.07
N ALA A 231 5.21 3.16 -13.83
CA ALA A 231 6.27 2.20 -13.52
C ALA A 231 5.94 0.80 -14.06
N ALA A 232 4.70 0.34 -13.89
CA ALA A 232 4.25 -0.94 -14.45
C ALA A 232 4.38 -0.99 -15.98
N LYS A 233 3.97 0.09 -16.68
CA LYS A 233 4.14 0.20 -18.14
C LYS A 233 5.60 0.18 -18.54
N PHE A 234 6.48 0.87 -17.82
CA PHE A 234 7.91 0.87 -18.11
C PHE A 234 8.49 -0.55 -17.98
N LEU A 235 8.23 -1.22 -16.85
CA LEU A 235 8.72 -2.58 -16.61
C LEU A 235 8.19 -3.57 -17.65
N MET A 236 6.92 -3.48 -18.04
CA MET A 236 6.37 -4.31 -19.12
C MET A 236 7.06 -4.06 -20.47
N ARG A 237 7.32 -2.80 -20.84
CA ARG A 237 8.06 -2.48 -22.07
C ARG A 237 9.48 -3.05 -22.03
N LYS A 238 10.13 -2.97 -20.87
CA LYS A 238 11.47 -3.50 -20.66
C LYS A 238 11.53 -5.02 -20.85
N GLN A 239 10.49 -5.73 -20.44
CA GLN A 239 10.32 -7.18 -20.68
C GLN A 239 9.87 -7.52 -22.12
N GLY A 240 9.90 -6.55 -23.03
CA GLY A 240 9.59 -6.74 -24.45
C GLY A 240 8.10 -6.85 -24.77
N LEU A 241 7.20 -6.46 -23.86
CA LEU A 241 5.77 -6.48 -24.18
C LEU A 241 5.45 -5.41 -25.24
N PRO A 242 4.78 -5.78 -26.35
CA PRO A 242 4.33 -4.82 -27.34
C PRO A 242 3.37 -3.80 -26.74
N HIS A 243 3.40 -2.58 -27.25
CA HIS A 243 2.52 -1.50 -26.79
C HIS A 243 1.02 -1.86 -26.83
N ALA A 244 0.59 -2.64 -27.82
CA ALA A 244 -0.79 -3.13 -27.91
C ALA A 244 -1.15 -4.08 -26.75
N THR A 245 -0.24 -4.99 -26.38
CA THR A 245 -0.41 -5.90 -25.24
C THR A 245 -0.49 -5.12 -23.93
N ILE A 246 0.39 -4.13 -23.73
CA ILE A 246 0.37 -3.27 -22.54
C ILE A 246 -0.97 -2.54 -22.44
N LYS A 247 -1.51 -2.03 -23.55
CA LYS A 247 -2.84 -1.40 -23.57
C LYS A 247 -3.94 -2.37 -23.13
N ARG A 248 -3.89 -3.64 -23.55
CA ARG A 248 -4.85 -4.66 -23.14
C ARG A 248 -4.72 -4.97 -21.64
N VAL A 249 -3.49 -5.19 -21.14
CA VAL A 249 -3.23 -5.39 -19.70
C VAL A 249 -3.78 -4.23 -18.85
N LEU A 250 -3.62 -2.98 -19.30
CA LEU A 250 -4.16 -1.82 -18.58
C LEU A 250 -5.69 -1.70 -18.67
N PHE A 251 -6.30 -2.25 -19.73
CA PHE A 251 -7.75 -2.36 -19.81
C PHE A 251 -8.25 -3.40 -18.82
N ASP A 252 -7.64 -4.59 -18.82
CA ASP A 252 -7.98 -5.69 -17.91
C ASP A 252 -7.83 -5.25 -16.45
N LEU A 253 -6.71 -4.59 -16.10
CA LEU A 253 -6.47 -3.99 -14.78
C LEU A 253 -7.63 -3.09 -14.34
N ARG A 254 -8.11 -2.18 -15.20
CA ARG A 254 -9.22 -1.27 -14.88
C ARG A 254 -10.55 -2.00 -14.81
N TRP A 255 -10.75 -2.98 -15.68
CA TRP A 255 -11.96 -3.80 -15.71
C TRP A 255 -12.10 -4.62 -14.43
N ASP A 256 -11.01 -5.21 -13.94
CA ASP A 256 -10.99 -5.98 -12.70
C ASP A 256 -11.22 -5.10 -11.47
N ILE A 257 -10.60 -3.91 -11.43
CA ILE A 257 -10.91 -2.89 -10.41
C ILE A 257 -12.40 -2.54 -10.40
N LEU A 258 -13.01 -2.29 -11.57
CA LEU A 258 -14.43 -1.95 -11.66
C LEU A 258 -15.34 -3.11 -11.25
N LYS A 259 -14.99 -4.36 -11.59
CA LYS A 259 -15.72 -5.55 -11.13
C LYS A 259 -15.68 -5.67 -9.61
N GLN A 260 -14.51 -5.45 -8.99
CA GLN A 260 -14.39 -5.47 -7.53
C GLN A 260 -15.18 -4.33 -6.88
N ILE A 261 -15.13 -3.10 -7.42
CA ILE A 261 -15.95 -1.99 -6.93
C ILE A 261 -17.43 -2.33 -7.01
N HIS A 262 -17.89 -2.90 -8.12
CA HIS A 262 -19.28 -3.30 -8.27
C HIS A 262 -19.71 -4.33 -7.22
N GLN A 263 -18.89 -5.36 -6.98
CA GLN A 263 -19.12 -6.36 -5.94
C GLN A 263 -19.20 -5.71 -4.56
N ASP A 264 -18.27 -4.80 -4.24
CA ASP A 264 -18.27 -4.08 -2.96
C ASP A 264 -19.55 -3.24 -2.77
N LEU A 265 -20.02 -2.58 -3.83
CA LEU A 265 -21.24 -1.76 -3.78
C LEU A 265 -22.52 -2.61 -3.65
N LEU A 266 -22.54 -3.82 -4.21
CA LEU A 266 -23.64 -4.77 -3.99
C LEU A 266 -23.73 -5.20 -2.52
N VAL A 267 -22.58 -5.44 -1.87
CA VAL A 267 -22.54 -5.73 -0.43
C VAL A 267 -23.02 -4.53 0.40
N VAL A 268 -22.67 -3.30 0.00
CA VAL A 268 -23.18 -2.09 0.67
C VAL A 268 -24.71 -1.97 0.54
N GLN A 269 -25.26 -2.28 -0.64
CA GLN A 269 -26.72 -2.27 -0.86
C GLN A 269 -27.44 -3.40 -0.11
N ASN A 270 -26.82 -4.57 0.03
CA ASN A 270 -27.34 -5.69 0.78
C ASN A 270 -26.28 -6.25 1.75
N PRO A 271 -26.23 -5.73 3.00
CA PRO A 271 -25.23 -6.13 4.00
C PRO A 271 -25.27 -7.61 4.41
N THR A 272 -26.26 -8.37 3.96
CA THR A 272 -26.31 -9.83 4.16
C THR A 272 -25.33 -10.58 3.24
N LEU A 273 -24.93 -9.97 2.11
CA LEU A 273 -23.96 -10.53 1.19
C LEU A 273 -22.54 -10.45 1.80
N PRO A 274 -21.68 -11.47 1.58
CA PRO A 274 -20.30 -11.46 2.06
C PRO A 274 -19.37 -10.57 1.22
N PHE A 275 -18.39 -9.92 1.85
CA PHE A 275 -17.19 -9.47 1.13
C PHE A 275 -16.34 -10.69 0.73
N HIS A 276 -15.88 -10.76 -0.53
CA HIS A 276 -15.12 -11.89 -1.07
C HIS A 276 -13.62 -11.75 -0.77
N GLY A 277 -12.98 -12.76 -0.15
CA GLY A 277 -11.52 -12.91 -0.13
C GLY A 277 -10.87 -13.19 1.23
N VAL A 278 -11.42 -12.68 2.33
CA VAL A 278 -10.81 -12.83 3.68
C VAL A 278 -11.38 -14.04 4.46
N ALA A 279 -12.53 -14.57 4.02
CA ALA A 279 -13.32 -15.54 4.76
C ALA A 279 -12.64 -16.89 5.04
N PRO A 280 -12.05 -17.57 4.04
CA PRO A 280 -11.58 -18.95 4.22
C PRO A 280 -10.34 -19.02 5.11
N GLU A 281 -9.43 -18.05 4.97
CA GLU A 281 -8.15 -18.05 5.68
C GLU A 281 -8.32 -17.73 7.17
N VAL A 282 -9.20 -16.79 7.51
CA VAL A 282 -9.54 -16.49 8.91
C VAL A 282 -10.14 -17.71 9.61
N VAL A 283 -11.09 -18.38 8.96
CA VAL A 283 -11.71 -19.60 9.52
C VAL A 283 -10.71 -20.71 9.65
N GLN A 284 -9.82 -20.90 8.67
CA GLN A 284 -8.78 -21.93 8.73
C GLN A 284 -7.80 -21.68 9.88
N ILE A 285 -7.36 -20.42 10.09
CA ILE A 285 -6.47 -20.06 11.20
C ILE A 285 -7.18 -20.31 12.54
N LEU A 286 -8.41 -19.81 12.71
CA LEU A 286 -9.16 -19.94 13.96
C LEU A 286 -9.59 -21.39 14.25
N ALA A 287 -9.84 -22.19 13.22
CA ALA A 287 -10.13 -23.62 13.37
C ALA A 287 -8.90 -24.45 13.76
N GLY A 288 -7.69 -23.95 13.47
CA GLY A 288 -6.43 -24.61 13.80
C GLY A 288 -5.93 -24.36 15.22
N ILE A 289 -6.60 -23.50 16.00
CA ILE A 289 -6.16 -23.11 17.35
C ILE A 289 -7.28 -23.30 18.38
N ASN A 290 -6.88 -23.35 19.65
CA ASN A 290 -7.82 -23.27 20.77
C ASN A 290 -7.94 -21.82 21.24
N LEU A 291 -9.17 -21.40 21.53
CA LEU A 291 -9.49 -20.11 22.11
C LEU A 291 -9.62 -20.25 23.63
N ILE A 292 -9.32 -19.18 24.36
CA ILE A 292 -9.47 -19.13 25.81
C ILE A 292 -10.44 -18.01 26.23
N ASP A 293 -11.11 -18.17 27.36
CA ASP A 293 -11.97 -17.13 27.94
C ASP A 293 -11.37 -16.54 29.22
N SER A 294 -12.05 -15.56 29.82
CA SER A 294 -11.61 -14.91 31.06
C SER A 294 -11.69 -15.78 32.33
N VAL A 295 -12.30 -16.97 32.24
CA VAL A 295 -12.32 -17.98 33.30
C VAL A 295 -11.36 -19.14 33.02
N HIS A 296 -10.45 -18.96 32.05
CA HIS A 296 -9.48 -19.94 31.59
C HIS A 296 -10.07 -21.23 31.01
N GLY A 297 -11.33 -21.18 30.56
CA GLY A 297 -11.95 -22.21 29.75
C GLY A 297 -11.33 -22.28 28.36
N THR A 298 -11.23 -23.48 27.80
CA THR A 298 -10.68 -23.72 26.45
C THR A 298 -11.81 -24.10 25.49
N HIS A 299 -11.85 -23.45 24.33
CA HIS A 299 -12.92 -23.58 23.34
C HIS A 299 -12.35 -23.76 21.94
N ASN A 300 -13.10 -24.39 21.04
CA ASN A 300 -12.74 -24.45 19.62
C ASN A 300 -13.72 -23.63 18.76
N LEU A 301 -13.30 -23.27 17.56
CA LEU A 301 -14.15 -22.49 16.65
C LEU A 301 -15.47 -23.21 16.33
N ALA A 302 -15.48 -24.55 16.23
CA ALA A 302 -16.69 -25.32 15.89
C ALA A 302 -17.84 -25.12 16.89
N GLN A 303 -17.54 -24.88 18.17
CA GLN A 303 -18.52 -24.54 19.20
C GLN A 303 -19.13 -23.14 18.98
N LEU A 304 -18.39 -22.26 18.30
CA LEU A 304 -18.79 -20.90 17.94
C LEU A 304 -19.50 -20.82 16.58
N LEU A 305 -19.31 -21.81 15.70
CA LEU A 305 -19.97 -21.90 14.37
C LEU A 305 -21.50 -22.09 14.44
N THR A 306 -22.06 -22.27 15.63
CA THR A 306 -23.52 -22.20 15.87
C THR A 306 -24.05 -20.76 15.89
N ALA A 307 -23.16 -19.76 15.83
CA ALA A 307 -23.50 -18.35 15.84
C ALA A 307 -23.71 -17.78 14.43
N SER A 308 -24.65 -16.84 14.31
CA SER A 308 -24.95 -16.16 13.05
C SER A 308 -23.87 -15.15 12.65
N VAL A 309 -23.14 -14.59 13.64
CA VAL A 309 -22.09 -13.59 13.45
C VAL A 309 -21.00 -13.76 14.51
N VAL A 310 -19.72 -13.76 14.13
CA VAL A 310 -18.55 -13.75 15.02
C VAL A 310 -17.86 -12.38 14.93
N GLY A 311 -17.63 -11.71 16.05
CA GLY A 311 -16.90 -10.44 16.08
C GLY A 311 -15.43 -10.65 16.42
N LEU A 312 -14.53 -10.22 15.54
CA LEU A 312 -13.08 -10.25 15.74
C LEU A 312 -12.60 -8.86 16.15
N SER A 313 -12.13 -8.72 17.40
CA SER A 313 -11.70 -7.44 17.95
C SER A 313 -10.19 -7.45 18.18
N THR A 314 -9.45 -6.53 17.56
CA THR A 314 -8.06 -6.28 17.94
C THR A 314 -8.02 -5.16 18.96
N CYS A 315 -7.60 -5.49 20.17
CA CYS A 315 -7.49 -4.53 21.24
C CYS A 315 -6.46 -4.97 22.28
N GLY A 316 -5.91 -3.99 22.99
CA GLY A 316 -5.37 -4.22 24.34
C GLY A 316 -6.42 -3.92 25.40
N VAL A 317 -6.00 -3.59 26.62
CA VAL A 317 -6.92 -3.14 27.69
C VAL A 317 -7.63 -1.85 27.24
N CYS A 318 -8.82 -1.99 26.67
CA CYS A 318 -9.58 -0.85 26.16
C CYS A 318 -10.76 -0.53 27.05
N THR A 319 -10.60 0.54 27.81
CA THR A 319 -11.58 1.00 28.79
C THR A 319 -12.77 1.72 28.17
N THR A 320 -12.67 2.19 26.92
CA THR A 320 -13.73 2.96 26.26
C THR A 320 -14.60 2.11 25.31
N PHE A 321 -13.98 1.25 24.50
CA PHE A 321 -14.69 0.50 23.46
C PHE A 321 -15.27 -0.82 23.96
N SER A 322 -14.51 -1.62 24.71
CA SER A 322 -14.94 -2.94 25.18
C SER A 322 -16.23 -2.88 26.02
N PRO A 323 -16.44 -1.91 26.92
CA PRO A 323 -17.71 -1.78 27.64
C PRO A 323 -18.89 -1.43 26.72
N LYS A 324 -18.70 -0.53 25.74
CA LYS A 324 -19.73 -0.18 24.75
C LYS A 324 -20.13 -1.38 23.90
N LEU A 325 -19.14 -2.15 23.42
CA LEU A 325 -19.38 -3.36 22.65
C LEU A 325 -20.08 -4.43 23.50
N HIS A 326 -19.67 -4.63 24.75
CA HIS A 326 -20.33 -5.57 25.65
C HIS A 326 -21.80 -5.20 25.86
N ALA A 327 -22.10 -3.93 26.15
CA ALA A 327 -23.47 -3.44 26.26
C ALA A 327 -24.27 -3.70 24.97
N LEU A 328 -23.69 -3.46 23.79
CA LEU A 328 -24.33 -3.79 22.51
C LEU A 328 -24.65 -5.29 22.40
N THR A 329 -23.69 -6.16 22.72
CA THR A 329 -23.91 -7.62 22.64
C THR A 329 -25.04 -8.10 23.55
N GLN A 330 -25.26 -7.46 24.70
CA GLN A 330 -26.37 -7.80 25.59
C GLN A 330 -27.75 -7.41 25.04
N HIS A 331 -27.82 -6.41 24.15
CA HIS A 331 -29.07 -6.01 23.50
C HIS A 331 -29.43 -6.88 22.29
N VAL A 332 -28.50 -7.69 21.79
CA VAL A 332 -28.73 -8.62 20.66
C VAL A 332 -29.22 -9.96 21.22
N THR A 333 -30.52 -10.09 21.43
CA THR A 333 -31.14 -11.28 22.07
C THR A 333 -31.56 -12.38 21.08
N ASN A 334 -31.74 -12.04 19.81
CA ASN A 334 -32.25 -12.95 18.77
C ASN A 334 -31.16 -13.71 18.01
N ALA A 335 -29.88 -13.51 18.36
CA ALA A 335 -28.75 -14.16 17.72
C ALA A 335 -27.61 -14.38 18.72
N ARG A 336 -26.90 -15.50 18.60
CA ARG A 336 -25.66 -15.73 19.34
C ARG A 336 -24.55 -14.92 18.67
N PHE A 337 -23.88 -14.05 19.43
CA PHE A 337 -22.87 -13.11 18.93
C PHE A 337 -21.55 -13.24 19.71
N PRO A 338 -20.78 -14.32 19.50
CA PRO A 338 -19.48 -14.50 20.14
C PRO A 338 -18.49 -13.45 19.65
N ILE A 339 -17.74 -12.86 20.57
CA ILE A 339 -16.58 -12.02 20.27
C ILE A 339 -15.32 -12.84 20.49
N VAL A 340 -14.44 -12.88 19.49
CA VAL A 340 -13.08 -13.42 19.57
C VAL A 340 -12.10 -12.25 19.54
N VAL A 341 -11.40 -12.03 20.64
CA VAL A 341 -10.39 -10.99 20.77
C VAL A 341 -9.06 -11.52 20.24
N VAL A 342 -8.41 -10.74 19.37
CA VAL A 342 -7.04 -10.99 18.90
C VAL A 342 -6.16 -9.96 19.59
N PRO A 343 -5.55 -10.29 20.74
CA PRO A 343 -4.78 -9.33 21.50
C PRO A 343 -3.50 -8.95 20.78
N LEU A 344 -3.19 -7.65 20.86
CA LEU A 344 -1.97 -7.07 20.30
C LEU A 344 -0.88 -6.87 21.36
N ASP A 345 -1.20 -7.20 22.62
CA ASP A 345 -0.43 -6.87 23.82
C ASP A 345 0.94 -7.58 23.87
N GLY A 346 1.87 -6.96 24.61
CA GLY A 346 3.22 -7.44 24.87
C GLY A 346 3.38 -7.97 26.30
N SER A 347 4.39 -8.79 26.55
CA SER A 347 4.60 -9.53 27.82
C SER A 347 3.45 -10.46 28.25
N ALA A 348 3.74 -11.45 29.09
CA ALA A 348 2.72 -12.38 29.58
C ALA A 348 1.74 -11.72 30.58
N ASP A 349 2.23 -10.72 31.32
CA ASP A 349 1.47 -10.08 32.41
C ASP A 349 0.38 -9.14 31.88
N GLU A 350 0.68 -8.35 30.83
CA GLU A 350 -0.34 -7.47 30.21
C GLU A 350 -1.44 -8.30 29.54
N PHE A 351 -1.07 -9.42 28.91
CA PHE A 351 -2.03 -10.36 28.34
C PHE A 351 -2.95 -10.96 29.41
N ALA A 352 -2.39 -11.39 30.56
CA ALA A 352 -3.18 -11.96 31.65
C ALA A 352 -4.15 -10.92 32.24
N ALA A 353 -3.70 -9.67 32.43
CA ALA A 353 -4.55 -8.59 32.89
C ALA A 353 -5.68 -8.28 31.89
N HIS A 354 -5.38 -8.25 30.60
CA HIS A 354 -6.37 -8.03 29.55
C HIS A 354 -7.39 -9.17 29.48
N LEU A 355 -6.94 -10.43 29.47
CA LEU A 355 -7.82 -11.60 29.45
C LEU A 355 -8.82 -11.58 30.62
N ASN A 356 -8.34 -11.28 31.82
CA ASN A 356 -9.18 -11.21 33.03
C ASN A 356 -10.18 -10.05 33.01
N SER A 357 -9.94 -9.02 32.18
CA SER A 357 -10.85 -7.89 32.00
C SER A 357 -11.97 -8.17 30.99
N LEU A 358 -11.87 -9.24 30.19
CA LEU A 358 -12.84 -9.55 29.16
C LEU A 358 -14.15 -10.12 29.75
N PRO A 359 -15.31 -9.81 29.15
CA PRO A 359 -16.57 -10.44 29.53
C PRO A 359 -16.51 -11.97 29.41
N PRO A 360 -17.17 -12.74 30.30
CA PRO A 360 -17.13 -14.22 30.28
C PRO A 360 -17.70 -14.85 29.01
N SER A 361 -18.51 -14.12 28.26
CA SER A 361 -19.09 -14.53 26.98
C SER A 361 -18.15 -14.33 25.79
N TRP A 362 -16.96 -13.79 26.01
CA TRP A 362 -15.97 -13.49 24.98
C TRP A 362 -14.82 -14.49 25.03
N TYR A 363 -14.17 -14.65 23.89
CA TYR A 363 -13.06 -15.56 23.66
C TYR A 363 -11.84 -14.77 23.24
N CYS A 364 -10.66 -15.36 23.37
CA CYS A 364 -9.39 -14.72 23.12
C CYS A 364 -8.42 -15.70 22.44
N VAL A 365 -7.66 -15.21 21.47
CA VAL A 365 -6.55 -15.95 20.87
C VAL A 365 -5.38 -15.99 21.86
N PRO A 366 -4.87 -17.17 22.25
CA PRO A 366 -3.81 -17.28 23.26
C PRO A 366 -2.53 -16.51 22.90
N VAL A 367 -1.80 -16.06 23.93
CA VAL A 367 -0.49 -15.40 23.75
C VAL A 367 0.57 -16.31 23.13
N THR A 368 0.40 -17.64 23.25
CA THR A 368 1.26 -18.65 22.63
C THR A 368 1.08 -18.75 21.12
N GLU A 369 -0.09 -18.39 20.60
CA GLU A 369 -0.43 -18.48 19.17
C GLU A 369 0.08 -17.27 18.36
N VAL A 370 1.39 -17.02 18.42
CA VAL A 370 2.03 -15.82 17.85
C VAL A 370 1.78 -15.70 16.34
N ASP A 371 1.93 -16.80 15.61
CA ASP A 371 1.80 -16.79 14.15
C ASP A 371 0.34 -16.58 13.71
N ALA A 372 -0.61 -17.20 14.41
CA ALA A 372 -2.04 -16.98 14.17
C ALA A 372 -2.44 -15.52 14.42
N ARG A 373 -1.98 -14.91 15.53
CA ARG A 373 -2.25 -13.49 15.81
C ARG A 373 -1.66 -12.59 14.72
N LYS A 374 -0.40 -12.79 14.33
CA LYS A 374 0.23 -12.02 13.25
C LYS A 374 -0.52 -12.17 11.93
N ALA A 375 -0.93 -13.38 11.58
CA ALA A 375 -1.70 -13.66 10.37
C ALA A 375 -3.07 -12.96 10.40
N LEU A 376 -3.82 -13.06 11.49
CA LEU A 376 -5.13 -12.41 11.65
C LEU A 376 -5.00 -10.88 11.59
N VAL A 377 -4.04 -10.29 12.30
CA VAL A 377 -3.78 -8.84 12.27
C VAL A 377 -3.43 -8.35 10.86
N LYS A 378 -2.63 -9.15 10.14
CA LYS A 378 -2.28 -8.88 8.74
C LYS A 378 -3.50 -8.98 7.83
N LEU A 379 -4.32 -10.02 7.96
CA LEU A 379 -5.53 -10.26 7.17
C LEU A 379 -6.61 -9.19 7.41
N PHE A 380 -6.73 -8.67 8.63
CA PHE A 380 -7.70 -7.62 8.94
C PHE A 380 -7.20 -6.18 8.71
N HIS A 381 -5.95 -6.00 8.30
CA HIS A 381 -5.30 -4.68 8.15
C HIS A 381 -5.57 -3.73 9.30
N VAL A 382 -5.28 -4.19 10.50
CA VAL A 382 -5.45 -3.39 11.70
C VAL A 382 -4.45 -2.23 11.65
N ALA A 383 -4.92 -1.08 11.15
CA ALA A 383 -4.15 0.15 11.02
C ALA A 383 -4.29 1.03 12.27
N ALA A 384 -5.37 0.83 13.02
CA ALA A 384 -5.67 1.52 14.28
C ALA A 384 -6.41 0.56 15.24
N ILE A 385 -6.30 0.84 16.54
CA ILE A 385 -6.92 0.05 17.61
C ILE A 385 -7.92 0.96 18.34
N PRO A 386 -9.12 0.49 18.69
CA PRO A 386 -9.69 -0.84 18.43
C PRO A 386 -10.17 -1.00 16.98
N THR A 387 -10.06 -2.21 16.43
CA THR A 387 -10.73 -2.61 15.17
C THR A 387 -11.64 -3.80 15.43
N LEU A 388 -12.90 -3.71 15.02
CA LEU A 388 -13.89 -4.79 15.09
C LEU A 388 -14.28 -5.25 13.68
N VAL A 389 -14.20 -6.55 13.43
CA VAL A 389 -14.58 -7.20 12.18
C VAL A 389 -15.65 -8.23 12.47
N LEU A 390 -16.83 -8.09 11.89
CA LEU A 390 -17.89 -9.09 11.98
C LEU A 390 -17.78 -10.04 10.79
N THR A 391 -17.84 -11.34 11.07
CA THR A 391 -17.90 -12.42 10.08
C THR A 391 -19.16 -13.26 10.31
N ASP A 392 -19.65 -13.98 9.29
CA ASP A 392 -20.62 -15.05 9.52
C ASP A 392 -19.95 -16.39 9.88
N ALA A 393 -20.75 -17.44 10.11
CA ALA A 393 -20.25 -18.78 10.41
C ALA A 393 -19.38 -19.39 9.30
N THR A 394 -19.42 -18.87 8.08
CA THR A 394 -18.54 -19.31 6.98
C THR A 394 -17.22 -18.53 6.93
N GLY A 395 -17.02 -17.60 7.88
CA GLY A 395 -15.88 -16.68 7.92
C GLY A 395 -16.11 -15.41 7.13
N ALA A 396 -17.25 -15.27 6.46
CA ALA A 396 -17.42 -14.23 5.49
C ALA A 396 -17.64 -12.89 6.17
N VAL A 397 -16.72 -11.96 5.92
CA VAL A 397 -16.71 -10.64 6.53
C VAL A 397 -17.99 -9.89 6.12
N LYS A 398 -18.73 -9.43 7.12
CA LYS A 398 -20.01 -8.70 7.03
C LYS A 398 -19.89 -7.23 7.40
N THR A 399 -18.92 -6.87 8.22
CA THR A 399 -18.59 -5.45 8.40
C THR A 399 -17.58 -5.02 7.37
N PRO A 400 -17.69 -3.79 6.88
CA PRO A 400 -16.72 -3.35 5.91
C PRO A 400 -15.40 -3.11 6.72
N LEU A 401 -14.22 -3.49 6.23
CA LEU A 401 -12.97 -3.40 7.00
C LEU A 401 -12.56 -1.92 7.16
N VAL A 402 -12.25 -1.50 8.39
CA VAL A 402 -11.98 -0.12 8.87
C VAL A 402 -13.24 0.74 9.16
N ILE A 403 -13.62 0.80 10.44
CA ILE A 403 -14.33 1.95 11.05
C ILE A 403 -13.33 2.54 12.07
N PRO A 404 -12.74 3.71 11.82
CA PRO A 404 -11.99 4.42 12.87
C PRO A 404 -12.94 4.74 14.03
N SER A 405 -12.46 4.62 15.26
CA SER A 405 -13.25 4.86 16.48
C SER A 405 -13.90 6.25 16.55
N HIS A 406 -13.49 7.21 15.72
CA HIS A 406 -14.05 8.55 15.64
C HIS A 406 -15.45 8.63 14.99
N GLU A 407 -15.98 7.54 14.42
CA GLU A 407 -17.35 7.51 13.86
C GLU A 407 -18.43 7.04 14.86
N PHE A 408 -18.09 6.88 16.16
CA PHE A 408 -19.03 6.46 17.22
C PHE A 408 -19.33 7.54 18.27
N ASP A 409 -19.10 8.82 17.93
CA ASP A 409 -19.50 9.97 18.75
C ASP A 409 -20.80 10.63 18.24
#